data_AF-A0A0E3SBT7-F1
#
_entry.id   AF-A0A0E3SBT7-F1
#
_cell.length_a   1.000
_cell.length_b   1.000
_cell.length_c   1.000
_cell.angle_alpha   90.00
_cell.angle_beta   90.00
_cell.angle_gamma   90.00
#
_symmetry.space_group_name_H-M   'P 1'
#
loop_
_entity.id
_entity.type
_entity.pdbx_description
1 polymer ?
#
loop_
_entity_poly.entity_id
_entity_poly.type
_entity_poly.pdbx_seq_one_letter_code
_entity_poly.pdbx_strand_id
1 'polypeptide(L)'
;MYFIEGETGNFASISLSLYWAITTLLSAGYGDTVLQTDLGRLVALFIRVLGSSIIIVPLIVVIAEICKLLYKTLFGKKWQF
;
A
#
# COMPACT_ATOMS: atom_id res chain seq x y z
N MET A 1 -10.82 -0.02 -12.65
CA MET A 1 -12.25 -0.33 -12.46
C MET A 1 -13.15 0.26 -13.51
N TYR A 2 -12.89 1.44 -14.06
CA TYR A 2 -13.67 2.03 -15.16
C TYR A 2 -14.05 1.05 -16.28
N PHE A 3 -13.10 0.28 -16.80
CA PHE A 3 -13.35 -0.71 -17.87
C PHE A 3 -13.97 -2.03 -17.41
N ILE A 4 -13.95 -2.34 -16.11
CA ILE A 4 -14.39 -3.64 -15.54
C ILE A 4 -15.75 -3.49 -14.81
N GLU A 5 -16.03 -2.32 -14.26
CA GLU A 5 -17.18 -1.96 -13.42
C GLU A 5 -17.91 -0.70 -13.97
N GLY A 6 -17.68 -0.33 -15.23
CA GLY A 6 -18.20 0.91 -15.82
C GLY A 6 -19.73 0.99 -15.85
N GLU A 7 -20.42 -0.14 -15.83
CA GLU A 7 -21.89 -0.23 -15.89
C GLU A 7 -22.56 -0.13 -14.51
N THR A 8 -21.81 -0.33 -13.42
CA THR A 8 -22.34 -0.43 -12.03
C THR A 8 -22.14 0.86 -11.24
N GLY A 9 -22.36 2.03 -11.84
CA GLY A 9 -22.62 3.34 -11.19
C GLY A 9 -21.48 4.00 -10.38
N ASN A 10 -20.67 3.22 -9.66
CA ASN A 10 -19.64 3.70 -8.75
C ASN A 10 -18.26 3.81 -9.41
N PHE A 11 -18.12 3.59 -10.71
CA PHE A 11 -16.86 3.79 -11.45
C PHE A 11 -17.06 4.57 -12.75
N ALA A 12 -18.04 5.48 -12.77
CA ALA A 12 -18.48 6.21 -13.95
C ALA A 12 -17.44 7.18 -14.57
N SER A 13 -16.30 7.44 -13.90
CA SER A 13 -15.24 8.30 -14.41
C SER A 13 -13.84 7.71 -14.19
N ILE A 14 -12.91 8.08 -15.08
CA ILE A 14 -11.48 7.74 -14.95
C ILE A 14 -10.93 8.22 -13.59
N SER A 15 -11.29 9.44 -13.18
CA SER A 15 -10.78 10.06 -11.96
C SER A 15 -11.16 9.28 -10.71
N LEU A 16 -12.39 8.76 -10.66
CA LEU A 16 -12.88 8.00 -9.52
C LEU A 16 -12.30 6.59 -9.47
N SER A 17 -12.06 5.97 -10.64
CA SER A 17 -11.27 4.74 -10.71
C SER A 17 -9.82 4.90 -10.26
N LEU A 18 -9.21 6.05 -10.57
CA LEU A 18 -7.87 6.38 -10.13
C LEU A 18 -7.83 6.59 -8.61
N TYR A 19 -8.82 7.30 -8.06
CA TYR A 19 -8.99 7.47 -6.62
C TYR A 19 -9.05 6.12 -5.91
N TRP A 20 -9.93 5.22 -6.34
CA TRP A 20 -10.04 3.87 -5.78
C TRP A 20 -8.73 3.09 -5.89
N ALA A 21 -8.04 3.16 -7.04
CA ALA A 21 -6.78 2.46 -7.25
C ALA A 21 -5.70 2.94 -6.26
N ILE A 22 -5.57 4.25 -6.08
CA ILE A 22 -4.61 4.86 -5.15
C ILE A 22 -4.93 4.49 -3.71
N THR A 23 -6.18 4.64 -3.27
CA THR A 23 -6.58 4.36 -1.88
C THR A 23 -6.49 2.87 -1.54
N THR A 24 -6.75 1.99 -2.51
CA THR A 24 -6.59 0.55 -2.35
C THR A 24 -5.11 0.16 -2.28
N LEU A 25 -4.28 0.74 -3.16
CA LEU A 25 -2.83 0.51 -3.20
C LEU A 25 -2.14 1.00 -1.92
N LEU A 26 -2.52 2.18 -1.42
CA LEU A 26 -2.01 2.76 -0.17
C LEU A 26 -2.60 2.11 1.08
N SER A 27 -3.39 1.06 0.93
CA SER A 27 -4.08 0.37 2.02
C SER A 27 -5.11 1.19 2.81
N ALA A 28 -5.37 2.46 2.46
CA ALA A 28 -6.33 3.33 3.13
C ALA A 28 -7.76 2.79 3.06
N GLY A 29 -8.23 2.41 1.86
CA GLY A 29 -9.50 1.71 1.66
C GLY A 29 -10.72 2.34 2.34
N TYR A 30 -11.04 3.60 2.01
CA TYR A 30 -12.14 4.35 2.64
C TYR A 30 -13.52 3.69 2.54
N GLY A 31 -13.72 2.77 1.60
CA GLY A 31 -14.97 2.01 1.47
C GLY A 31 -16.14 2.79 0.86
N ASP A 32 -15.89 4.02 0.41
CA ASP A 32 -16.80 4.86 -0.35
C ASP A 32 -17.06 4.31 -1.77
N THR A 33 -16.05 3.64 -2.33
CA THR A 33 -16.08 3.01 -3.64
C THR A 33 -15.81 1.52 -3.50
N VAL A 34 -16.85 0.71 -3.72
CA VAL A 34 -16.84 -0.74 -3.52
C VAL A 34 -17.18 -1.49 -4.79
N LEU A 35 -16.49 -2.61 -4.96
CA LEU A 35 -16.57 -3.47 -6.13
C LEU A 35 -17.80 -4.37 -6.04
N GLN A 36 -18.64 -4.30 -7.07
CA GLN A 36 -19.88 -5.05 -7.13
C GLN A 36 -19.69 -6.37 -7.89
N THR A 37 -18.76 -6.41 -8.85
CA THR A 37 -18.46 -7.60 -9.65
C THR A 37 -17.44 -8.53 -8.97
N ASP A 38 -17.60 -9.83 -9.18
CA ASP A 38 -16.68 -10.85 -8.67
C ASP A 38 -15.29 -10.74 -9.30
N LEU A 39 -15.21 -10.39 -10.59
CA LEU A 39 -13.94 -10.10 -11.26
C LEU A 39 -13.24 -8.88 -10.66
N GLY A 40 -13.99 -7.83 -10.35
CA GLY A 40 -13.44 -6.64 -9.69
C GLY A 40 -12.84 -7.00 -8.33
N ARG A 41 -13.56 -7.78 -7.52
CA ARG A 41 -13.10 -8.22 -6.19
C ARG A 41 -11.84 -9.08 -6.28
N LEU A 42 -11.75 -9.98 -7.25
CA LEU A 42 -10.56 -10.79 -7.49
C LEU A 42 -9.34 -9.91 -7.81
N VAL A 43 -9.49 -8.92 -8.69
CA VAL A 43 -8.42 -7.96 -9.01
C VAL A 43 -8.01 -7.15 -7.79
N ALA A 44 -8.96 -6.70 -6.97
CA ALA A 44 -8.65 -5.96 -5.75
C ALA A 44 -7.83 -6.77 -4.75
N LEU A 45 -8.11 -8.05 -4.59
CA LEU A 45 -7.32 -8.93 -3.74
C LEU A 45 -5.85 -8.97 -4.19
N PHE A 46 -5.59 -9.12 -5.49
CA PHE A 46 -4.24 -9.08 -6.03
C PHE A 46 -3.54 -7.74 -5.79
N ILE A 47 -4.22 -6.63 -6.09
CA ILE A 47 -3.66 -5.28 -5.89
C ILE A 47 -3.33 -5.04 -4.42
N ARG A 48 -4.18 -5.49 -3.49
CA ARG A 48 -3.96 -5.32 -2.04
C ARG A 48 -2.71 -6.04 -1.56
N VAL A 49 -2.48 -7.27 -2.03
CA VAL A 49 -1.28 -8.05 -1.70
C VAL A 49 -0.02 -7.42 -2.28
N LEU A 50 -0.08 -6.89 -3.50
CA LEU A 50 1.03 -6.19 -4.13
C LEU A 50 1.35 -4.86 -3.43
N GLY A 51 0.33 -4.09 -3.04
CA GLY A 51 0.49 -2.80 -2.39
C GLY A 51 1.25 -2.86 -1.06
N SER A 52 0.92 -3.83 -0.21
CA SER A 52 1.61 -4.00 1.07
C SER A 52 3.09 -4.37 0.89
N SER A 53 3.43 -5.17 -0.12
CA SER A 53 4.81 -5.55 -0.41
C SER A 53 5.70 -4.35 -0.75
N ILE A 54 5.17 -3.35 -1.44
CA ILE A 54 5.90 -2.13 -1.83
C ILE A 54 6.10 -1.21 -0.63
N ILE A 55 5.08 -1.07 0.23
CA ILE A 55 5.13 -0.19 1.40
C ILE A 55 6.07 -0.73 2.49
N ILE A 56 6.20 -2.05 2.63
CA ILE A 56 7.02 -2.68 3.66
C ILE A 56 8.52 -2.42 3.45
N VAL A 57 9.00 -2.38 2.22
CA VAL A 57 10.44 -2.21 1.89
C VAL A 57 11.04 -0.93 2.49
N PRO A 58 10.50 0.29 2.24
CA PRO A 58 11.07 1.51 2.81
C PRO A 58 10.98 1.56 4.33
N LEU A 59 9.93 0.99 4.93
CA LEU A 59 9.79 0.90 6.39
C LEU A 59 10.93 0.08 7.00
N ILE A 60 11.25 -1.08 6.43
CA ILE A 60 12.35 -1.93 6.90
C ILE A 60 13.69 -1.19 6.83
N VAL A 61 13.97 -0.48 5.73
CA VAL A 61 15.22 0.27 5.56
C VAL A 61 15.35 1.36 6.64
N VAL A 62 14.29 2.13 6.86
CA VAL A 62 14.28 3.19 7.89
C VAL A 62 14.46 2.59 9.30
N ILE A 63 13.77 1.50 9.60
CA ILE A 63 13.91 0.79 10.90
C ILE A 63 15.34 0.28 11.09
N ALA A 64 15.95 -0.31 10.05
CA ALA A 64 17.32 -0.80 10.12
C ALA A 64 18.30 0.33 10.46
N GLU A 65 18.14 1.51 9.85
CA GLU A 65 19.00 2.65 10.17
C GLU A 65 18.74 3.23 11.56
N ILE A 66 17.48 3.29 12.00
CA ILE A 66 17.15 3.69 13.38
C ILE A 66 17.78 2.71 14.38
N CYS A 67 17.65 1.40 14.17
CA CYS A 67 18.26 0.39 15.04
C CYS A 67 19.79 0.54 15.10
N LYS A 68 20.44 0.81 13.97
CA LYS A 68 21.89 1.06 13.90
C LYS A 68 22.29 2.32 14.67
N LEU A 69 21.53 3.41 14.54
CA LEU A 69 21.76 4.65 15.26
C LEU A 69 21.53 4.50 16.77
N LEU A 70 20.48 3.78 17.18
CA LEU A 70 20.20 3.47 18.57
C LEU A 70 21.31 2.60 19.18
N TYR A 71 21.72 1.54 18.47
CA TYR A 71 22.83 0.69 18.91
C TYR A 71 24.12 1.51 19.11
N LYS A 72 24.45 2.39 18.16
CA LYS A 72 25.61 3.28 18.26
C LYS A 72 25.53 4.25 19.44
N THR A 73 24.34 4.77 19.72
CA THR A 73 24.11 5.71 20.83
C THR A 73 24.16 5.04 22.19
N LEU A 74 23.54 3.85 22.32
CA LEU A 74 23.45 3.12 23.58
C LEU A 74 24.76 2.42 23.95
N PHE A 75 25.47 1.85 22.97
CA PHE A 75 26.71 1.10 23.19
C PHE A 75 27.95 1.92 22.78
N GLY A 76 27.89 3.23 22.98
CA GLY A 76 28.90 4.22 22.60
C GLY A 76 30.35 3.71 22.66
N LYS A 77 30.92 3.42 21.48
CA LYS A 77 32.34 3.49 21.12
C LYS A 77 33.35 2.85 22.10
N LYS A 78 33.70 1.57 21.88
CA LYS A 78 35.09 1.08 21.65
C LYS A 78 35.11 -0.45 21.43
N TRP A 79 35.40 -0.85 20.20
CA TRP A 79 36.22 -2.04 19.96
C TRP A 79 37.37 -1.59 19.05
N GLN A 80 38.45 -1.17 19.70
CA GLN A 80 39.77 -1.04 19.08
C GLN A 80 40.67 -2.04 19.80
N PHE A 81 40.84 -3.20 19.17
CA PHE A 81 42.02 -4.05 19.28
C PHE A 81 42.28 -4.62 17.89
#